data_AF-A0A9E2L590-F1
#
_entry.id   AF-A0A9E2L590-F1
#
_cell.length_a   1.000
_cell.length_b   1.000
_cell.length_c   1.000
_cell.angle_alpha   90.00
_cell.angle_beta   90.00
_cell.angle_gamma   90.00
#
_symmetry.space_group_name_H-M   'P 1'
#
loop_
_entity.id
_entity.type
_entity.pdbx_description
1 polymer ?
#
loop_
_entity_poly.entity_id
_entity_poly.type
_entity_poly.pdbx_seq_one_letter_code
_entity_poly.pdbx_strand_id
1 'polypeptide(L)'
;MATIKLTKNELKTQKDALKMYQRYLPTLTLKKQQLQTEIRTIDARAKEVRARRKALEEEFTQWIAVFGEAEVFDPTMVQVRNIRKGTGNIAGVTIPIYEGADFSRGDYDLYSTPLWIDLAADKMEQALSLDLEAEVLDEQVRLLNIELR
;
A
#
# COMPACT_ATOMS: atom_id res chain seq x y z
N MET A 1 -30.80 19.81 18.74
CA MET A 1 -31.22 18.65 19.55
C MET A 1 -32.71 18.47 19.36
N ALA A 2 -33.18 17.29 18.96
CA ALA A 2 -34.61 17.03 18.78
C ALA A 2 -35.36 17.15 20.13
N THR A 3 -36.56 17.70 20.12
CA THR A 3 -37.39 17.88 21.31
C THR A 3 -37.81 16.53 21.87
N ILE A 4 -37.29 16.15 23.05
CA ILE A 4 -37.60 14.88 23.71
C ILE A 4 -38.99 14.94 24.34
N LYS A 5 -39.87 13.99 24.02
CA LYS A 5 -41.20 13.89 24.61
C LYS A 5 -41.12 13.34 26.03
N LEU A 6 -41.52 14.11 27.04
CA LEU A 6 -41.49 13.68 28.45
C LEU A 6 -42.64 12.70 28.77
N THR A 7 -42.62 11.51 28.17
CA THR A 7 -43.64 10.45 28.36
C THR A 7 -43.01 9.17 28.89
N LYS A 8 -43.80 8.34 29.59
CA LYS A 8 -43.36 7.03 30.10
C LYS A 8 -42.88 6.09 28.98
N ASN A 9 -43.50 6.19 27.81
CA ASN A 9 -43.11 5.40 26.64
C ASN A 9 -41.75 5.84 26.09
N GLU A 10 -41.50 7.15 26.00
CA GLU A 10 -40.19 7.68 25.59
C GLU A 10 -39.08 7.22 26.53
N LEU A 11 -39.32 7.25 27.85
CA LEU A 11 -38.35 6.78 28.85
C LEU A 11 -38.01 5.29 28.66
N LYS A 12 -39.00 4.46 28.31
CA LYS A 12 -38.78 3.03 28.02
C LYS A 12 -37.90 2.86 26.78
N THR A 13 -38.23 3.54 25.68
CA THR A 13 -37.46 3.51 24.43
C THR A 13 -36.00 3.91 24.67
N GLN A 14 -35.76 4.96 25.45
CA GLN A 14 -34.40 5.40 25.77
C GLN A 14 -33.63 4.39 26.63
N LYS A 15 -34.28 3.73 27.59
CA LYS A 15 -33.65 2.66 28.40
C LYS A 15 -33.30 1.44 27.55
N ASP A 16 -34.19 1.05 26.64
CA ASP A 16 -33.95 -0.08 25.74
C ASP A 16 -32.80 0.24 24.76
N ALA A 17 -32.77 1.46 24.21
CA ALA A 17 -31.66 1.95 23.39
C ALA A 17 -30.33 2.00 24.17
N LEU A 18 -30.35 2.50 25.40
CA LEU A 18 -29.15 2.54 26.26
C LEU A 18 -28.60 1.13 26.52
N LYS A 19 -29.46 0.18 26.85
CA LYS A 19 -29.07 -1.22 27.08
C LYS A 19 -28.48 -1.84 25.81
N MET A 20 -29.06 -1.53 24.66
CA MET A 20 -28.56 -1.96 23.36
C MET A 20 -27.17 -1.37 23.09
N TYR A 21 -26.98 -0.06 23.25
CA TYR A 21 -25.69 0.60 23.04
C TYR A 21 -24.62 0.07 23.99
N GLN A 22 -24.91 -0.10 25.28
CA GLN A 22 -23.97 -0.66 26.25
C GLN A 22 -23.51 -2.08 25.88
N ARG A 23 -24.39 -2.88 25.25
CA ARG A 23 -24.07 -4.23 24.81
C ARG A 23 -23.16 -4.27 23.58
N TYR A 24 -23.43 -3.42 22.58
CA TYR A 24 -22.71 -3.46 21.30
C TYR A 24 -21.45 -2.58 21.25
N LEU A 25 -21.42 -1.49 22.02
CA LEU A 25 -20.30 -0.55 22.05
C LEU A 25 -18.94 -1.24 22.31
N PRO A 26 -18.80 -2.19 23.26
CA PRO A 26 -17.54 -2.89 23.49
C PRO A 26 -17.03 -3.66 22.27
N THR A 27 -17.93 -4.27 21.51
CA THR A 27 -17.58 -5.04 20.31
C THR A 27 -17.13 -4.11 19.18
N LEU A 28 -17.81 -2.97 19.02
CA LEU A 28 -17.41 -1.94 18.05
C LEU A 28 -16.06 -1.31 18.40
N THR A 29 -15.80 -1.04 19.68
CA THR A 29 -14.49 -0.54 20.12
C THR A 29 -13.38 -1.55 19.85
N LEU A 30 -13.65 -2.85 20.01
CA LEU A 30 -12.68 -3.89 19.71
C LEU A 30 -12.39 -3.98 18.20
N LYS A 31 -13.42 -3.96 17.34
CA LYS A 31 -13.24 -3.92 15.87
C LYS A 31 -12.41 -2.69 15.47
N LYS A 32 -12.69 -1.53 16.06
CA LYS A 32 -11.93 -0.29 15.82
C LYS A 32 -10.46 -0.43 16.22
N GLN A 33 -10.17 -1.02 17.38
CA GLN A 33 -8.79 -1.25 17.83
C GLN A 33 -8.03 -2.23 16.94
N GLN A 34 -8.69 -3.29 16.47
CA GLN A 34 -8.10 -4.24 15.51
C GLN A 34 -7.72 -3.55 14.21
N LEU A 35 -8.65 -2.78 13.62
CA LEU A 35 -8.40 -2.02 12.39
C LEU A 35 -7.25 -1.00 12.57
N GLN A 36 -7.22 -0.28 13.69
CA GLN A 36 -6.15 0.66 14.00
C GLN A 36 -4.77 -0.01 14.14
N THR A 37 -4.74 -1.22 14.69
CA THR A 37 -3.50 -1.98 14.85
C THR A 37 -2.99 -2.43 13.48
N GLU A 38 -3.89 -2.93 12.63
CA GLU A 38 -3.52 -3.33 11.28
C GLU A 38 -3.01 -2.15 10.44
N ILE A 39 -3.69 -1.01 10.49
CA ILE A 39 -3.25 0.21 9.80
C ILE A 39 -1.81 0.58 10.19
N ARG A 40 -1.45 0.44 11.49
CA ARG A 40 -0.08 0.71 11.95
C ARG A 40 0.92 -0.29 11.39
N THR A 41 0.57 -1.57 11.33
CA THR A 41 1.42 -2.61 10.74
C THR A 41 1.66 -2.35 9.25
N ILE A 42 0.62 -2.00 8.49
CA ILE A 42 0.72 -1.70 7.06
C ILE A 42 1.53 -0.43 6.83
N ASP A 43 1.31 0.63 7.62
CA ASP A 43 2.09 1.88 7.52
C ASP A 43 3.59 1.65 7.84
N ALA A 44 3.89 0.80 8.83
CA ALA A 44 5.26 0.41 9.12
C ALA A 44 5.91 -0.33 7.93
N ARG A 45 5.16 -1.26 7.31
CA ARG A 45 5.62 -1.99 6.13
C ARG A 45 5.83 -1.07 4.92
N ALA A 46 4.92 -0.13 4.69
CA ALA A 46 5.05 0.86 3.61
C ALA A 46 6.32 1.72 3.79
N LYS A 47 6.62 2.15 5.02
CA LYS A 47 7.87 2.86 5.33
C LYS A 47 9.11 2.01 5.06
N GLU A 48 9.07 0.74 5.41
CA GLU A 48 10.19 -0.17 5.16
C GLU A 48 10.43 -0.37 3.65
N VAL A 49 9.38 -0.60 2.87
CA VAL A 49 9.47 -0.74 1.40
C VAL A 49 10.06 0.52 0.76
N ARG A 50 9.60 1.70 1.18
CA ARG A 50 10.15 2.99 0.71
C ARG A 50 11.61 3.19 1.11
N ALA A 51 12.00 2.76 2.32
CA ALA A 51 13.39 2.81 2.75
C ALA A 51 14.29 1.89 1.92
N ARG A 52 13.82 0.68 1.60
CA ARG A 52 14.52 -0.26 0.71
C ARG A 52 14.69 0.33 -0.70
N ARG A 53 13.65 0.98 -1.24
CA ARG A 53 13.72 1.67 -2.53
C ARG A 53 14.81 2.74 -2.52
N LYS A 54 14.84 3.60 -1.49
CA LYS A 54 15.84 4.66 -1.36
C LYS A 54 17.27 4.09 -1.27
N ALA A 55 17.46 3.02 -0.52
CA ALA A 55 18.75 2.35 -0.41
C ALA A 55 19.21 1.78 -1.77
N LEU A 56 18.29 1.15 -2.52
CA LEU A 56 18.56 0.63 -3.86
C LEU A 56 18.94 1.74 -4.84
N GLU A 57 18.24 2.88 -4.78
CA GLU A 57 18.52 4.06 -5.61
C GLU A 57 19.88 4.69 -5.28
N GLU A 58 20.24 4.77 -4.00
CA GLU A 58 21.55 5.28 -3.56
C GLU A 58 22.70 4.36 -3.99
N GLU A 59 22.57 3.04 -3.82
CA GLU A 59 23.55 2.05 -4.29
C GLU A 59 23.74 2.15 -5.81
N PHE A 60 22.63 2.24 -6.54
CA PHE A 60 22.65 2.28 -7.99
C PHE A 60 23.21 3.60 -8.54
N THR A 61 22.88 4.73 -7.92
CA THR A 61 23.42 6.05 -8.30
C THR A 61 24.94 6.11 -8.09
N GLN A 62 25.45 5.57 -6.97
CA GLN A 62 26.89 5.48 -6.73
C GLN A 62 27.59 4.64 -7.79
N TRP A 63 26.97 3.54 -8.20
CA TRP A 63 27.51 2.66 -9.23
C TRP A 63 27.53 3.31 -10.61
N ILE A 64 26.43 3.95 -11.04
CA ILE A 64 26.36 4.69 -12.32
C ILE A 64 27.37 5.85 -12.36
N ALA A 65 27.56 6.56 -11.24
CA ALA A 65 28.51 7.68 -11.17
C ALA A 65 29.95 7.27 -11.53
N VAL A 66 30.30 5.98 -11.39
CA VAL A 66 31.60 5.43 -11.79
C VAL A 66 31.74 5.31 -13.31
N PHE A 67 30.64 5.12 -14.04
CA PHE A 67 30.65 4.87 -15.48
C PHE A 67 30.44 6.12 -16.34
N GLY A 68 30.05 7.26 -15.75
CA GLY A 68 30.04 8.58 -16.42
C GLY A 68 29.03 8.76 -17.58
N GLU A 69 28.24 7.74 -17.90
CA GLU A 69 27.34 7.68 -19.07
C GLU A 69 25.85 7.66 -18.65
N ALA A 70 25.46 8.56 -17.76
CA ALA A 70 24.09 8.59 -17.21
C ALA A 70 22.99 8.85 -18.25
N GLU A 71 23.33 9.40 -19.43
CA GLU A 71 22.37 9.81 -20.47
C GLU A 71 22.00 8.69 -21.47
N VAL A 72 22.61 7.51 -21.37
CA VAL A 72 22.37 6.41 -22.34
C VAL A 72 21.10 5.60 -22.01
N PHE A 73 20.52 5.80 -20.83
CA PHE A 73 19.40 5.00 -20.35
C PHE A 73 18.04 5.56 -20.82
N ASP A 74 17.39 4.87 -21.75
CA ASP A 74 16.08 5.26 -22.28
C ASP A 74 14.91 4.69 -21.44
N PRO A 75 13.86 5.47 -21.14
CA PRO A 75 12.69 5.00 -20.38
C PRO A 75 11.93 3.82 -21.01
N THR A 76 12.09 3.56 -22.31
CA THR A 76 11.47 2.43 -23.01
C THR A 76 12.17 1.10 -22.76
N MET A 77 13.32 1.12 -22.09
CA MET A 77 14.17 -0.05 -21.84
C MET A 77 13.56 -1.03 -20.83
N VAL A 78 12.73 -0.56 -19.89
CA VAL A 78 11.95 -1.40 -18.96
C VAL A 78 10.51 -0.93 -18.92
N GLN A 79 9.58 -1.78 -19.33
CA GLN A 79 8.15 -1.50 -19.31
C GLN A 79 7.42 -2.50 -18.40
N VAL A 80 6.46 -2.01 -17.63
CA VAL A 80 5.57 -2.85 -16.83
C VAL A 80 4.51 -3.46 -17.74
N ARG A 81 4.55 -4.78 -17.94
CA ARG A 81 3.59 -5.47 -18.82
C ARG A 81 2.32 -5.84 -18.10
N ASN A 82 2.44 -6.31 -16.87
CA ASN A 82 1.29 -6.73 -16.07
C ASN A 82 1.56 -6.54 -14.58
N ILE A 83 0.54 -6.15 -13.83
CA ILE A 83 0.61 -6.02 -12.37
C ILE A 83 -0.37 -7.02 -11.79
N ARG A 84 0.14 -8.03 -11.08
CA ARG A 84 -0.67 -9.04 -10.41
C ARG A 84 -1.06 -8.55 -9.03
N LYS A 85 -2.36 -8.31 -8.85
CA LYS A 85 -2.96 -7.94 -7.58
C LYS A 85 -3.96 -9.02 -7.17
N GLY A 86 -3.76 -9.60 -6.00
CA GLY A 86 -4.70 -10.50 -5.34
C GLY A 86 -5.71 -9.73 -4.49
N THR A 87 -6.67 -10.46 -3.90
CA THR A 87 -7.64 -9.92 -2.94
C THR A 87 -7.47 -10.59 -1.59
N GLY A 88 -7.27 -9.79 -0.54
CA GLY A 88 -7.25 -10.22 0.85
C GLY A 88 -8.46 -9.72 1.62
N ASN A 89 -8.66 -10.27 2.82
CA ASN A 89 -9.66 -9.77 3.76
C ASN A 89 -8.97 -9.48 5.10
N ILE A 90 -9.08 -8.24 5.56
CA ILE A 90 -8.63 -7.83 6.89
C ILE A 90 -9.82 -7.25 7.65
N ALA A 91 -10.17 -7.89 8.78
CA ALA A 91 -11.21 -7.43 9.69
C ALA A 91 -12.58 -7.15 9.02
N GLY A 92 -12.88 -7.88 7.93
CA GLY A 92 -14.13 -7.76 7.16
C GLY A 92 -14.04 -6.83 5.96
N VAL A 93 -12.90 -6.18 5.72
CA VAL A 93 -12.66 -5.30 4.57
C VAL A 93 -11.90 -6.05 3.49
N THR A 94 -12.42 -6.05 2.26
CA THR A 94 -11.70 -6.59 1.10
C THR A 94 -10.64 -5.60 0.67
N ILE A 95 -9.38 -6.02 0.67
CA ILE A 95 -8.22 -5.19 0.36
C ILE A 95 -7.37 -5.81 -0.76
N PRO A 96 -6.72 -5.01 -1.62
CA PRO A 96 -5.82 -5.54 -2.64
C PRO A 96 -4.50 -6.02 -2.00
N ILE A 97 -3.93 -7.13 -2.48
CA ILE A 97 -2.60 -7.63 -2.09
C ILE A 97 -1.70 -7.61 -3.32
N TYR A 98 -0.46 -7.16 -3.17
CA TYR A 98 0.53 -7.21 -4.26
C TYR A 98 1.10 -8.63 -4.37
N GLU A 99 0.95 -9.28 -5.54
CA GLU A 99 1.47 -10.62 -5.80
C GLU A 99 2.71 -10.60 -6.71
N GLY A 100 2.95 -9.50 -7.41
CA GLY A 100 4.11 -9.28 -8.25
C GLY A 100 3.80 -8.49 -9.52
N ALA A 101 4.83 -8.17 -10.28
CA ALA A 101 4.70 -7.53 -11.58
C ALA A 101 5.54 -8.28 -12.62
N ASP A 102 5.03 -8.33 -13.84
CA ASP A 102 5.73 -8.87 -14.99
C ASP A 102 6.30 -7.69 -15.79
N PHE A 103 7.61 -7.68 -15.98
CA PHE A 103 8.32 -6.63 -16.72
C PHE A 103 8.73 -7.15 -18.10
N SER A 104 8.74 -6.26 -19.08
CA SER A 104 9.30 -6.51 -20.40
C SER A 104 10.43 -5.53 -20.66
N ARG A 105 11.54 -6.03 -21.20
CA ARG A 105 12.67 -5.22 -21.64
C ARG A 105 12.46 -4.79 -23.08
N GLY A 106 12.82 -3.55 -23.40
CA GLY A 106 12.88 -3.09 -24.78
C GLY A 106 14.03 -3.79 -25.53
N ASP A 107 13.94 -3.89 -26.85
CA ASP A 107 15.05 -4.37 -27.67
C ASP A 107 16.15 -3.29 -27.71
N TYR A 108 17.31 -3.60 -27.12
CA TYR A 108 18.53 -2.80 -27.26
C TYR A 108 19.66 -3.66 -27.79
N ASP A 109 20.53 -3.05 -28.59
CA ASP A 109 21.67 -3.74 -29.18
C ASP A 109 22.84 -3.80 -28.18
N LEU A 110 23.08 -5.01 -27.67
CA LEU A 110 24.12 -5.35 -26.70
C LEU A 110 25.54 -4.93 -27.13
N TYR A 111 25.78 -4.73 -28.44
CA TYR A 111 27.07 -4.32 -28.96
C TYR A 111 27.25 -2.79 -29.01
N SER A 112 26.15 -2.03 -29.00
CA SER A 112 26.17 -0.57 -28.99
C SER A 112 25.82 0.03 -27.63
N THR A 113 25.26 -0.76 -26.70
CA THR A 113 24.98 -0.35 -25.33
C THR A 113 26.08 -0.73 -24.34
N PRO A 114 26.34 0.11 -23.32
CA PRO A 114 27.27 -0.22 -22.24
C PRO A 114 26.88 -1.50 -21.47
N LEU A 115 27.88 -2.25 -21.02
CA LEU A 115 27.71 -3.51 -20.27
C LEU A 115 26.90 -3.37 -18.96
N TRP A 116 26.81 -2.14 -18.44
CA TRP A 116 26.09 -1.86 -17.21
C TRP A 116 24.57 -1.72 -17.39
N ILE A 117 24.08 -1.64 -18.63
CA ILE A 117 22.66 -1.45 -18.95
C ILE A 117 21.79 -2.64 -18.52
N ASP A 118 22.29 -3.87 -18.63
CA ASP A 118 21.56 -5.05 -18.15
C ASP A 118 21.34 -5.00 -16.64
N LEU A 119 22.38 -4.61 -15.88
CA LEU A 119 22.28 -4.49 -14.43
C LEU A 119 21.38 -3.31 -14.04
N ALA A 120 21.40 -2.23 -14.81
CA ALA A 120 20.51 -1.11 -14.64
C ALA A 120 19.04 -1.51 -14.84
N ALA A 121 18.74 -2.29 -15.88
CA ALA A 121 17.40 -2.83 -16.11
C ALA A 121 16.94 -3.73 -14.94
N ASP A 122 17.79 -4.64 -14.46
CA ASP A 122 17.49 -5.50 -13.30
C ASP A 122 17.17 -4.69 -12.03
N LYS A 123 17.97 -3.66 -11.75
CA LYS A 123 17.79 -2.79 -10.58
C LYS A 123 16.54 -1.93 -10.71
N MET A 124 16.22 -1.48 -11.92
CA MET A 124 15.01 -0.71 -12.20
C MET A 124 13.73 -1.56 -12.08
N GLU A 125 13.75 -2.81 -12.54
CA GLU A 125 12.66 -3.77 -12.30
C GLU A 125 12.41 -3.96 -10.80
N GLN A 126 13.47 -4.09 -10.00
CA GLN A 126 13.38 -4.19 -8.53
C GLN A 126 12.80 -2.91 -7.91
N ALA A 127 13.27 -1.73 -8.34
CA ALA A 127 12.78 -0.44 -7.85
C ALA A 127 11.29 -0.26 -8.18
N LEU A 128 10.88 -0.56 -9.42
CA LEU A 128 9.49 -0.50 -9.86
C LEU A 128 8.62 -1.50 -9.10
N SER A 129 9.11 -2.70 -8.80
CA SER A 129 8.37 -3.66 -7.96
C SER A 129 8.14 -3.12 -6.55
N LEU A 130 9.12 -2.44 -5.96
CA LEU A 130 8.97 -1.83 -4.63
C LEU A 130 7.99 -0.66 -4.66
N ASP A 131 7.98 0.13 -5.73
CA ASP A 131 7.00 1.21 -5.93
C ASP A 131 5.58 0.67 -6.03
N LEU A 132 5.38 -0.38 -6.84
CA LEU A 132 4.08 -1.02 -6.98
C LEU A 132 3.61 -1.67 -5.67
N GLU A 133 4.51 -2.27 -4.89
CA GLU A 133 4.18 -2.77 -3.54
C GLU A 133 3.76 -1.61 -2.63
N ALA A 134 4.49 -0.50 -2.64
CA ALA A 134 4.18 0.67 -1.83
C ALA A 134 2.81 1.28 -2.18
N GLU A 135 2.49 1.42 -3.47
CA GLU A 135 1.17 1.90 -3.92
C GLU A 135 0.03 1.01 -3.45
N VAL A 136 0.21 -0.32 -3.48
CA VAL A 136 -0.80 -1.25 -2.98
C VAL A 136 -0.96 -1.12 -1.46
N LEU A 137 0.14 -0.97 -0.70
CA LEU A 137 0.08 -0.76 0.75
C LEU A 137 -0.63 0.56 1.11
N ASP A 138 -0.36 1.64 0.37
CA ASP A 138 -1.06 2.92 0.55
C ASP A 138 -2.56 2.79 0.28
N GLU A 139 -2.93 2.01 -0.76
CA GLU A 139 -4.33 1.71 -1.07
C GLU A 139 -5.01 0.91 0.05
N GLN A 140 -4.32 -0.08 0.63
CA GLN A 140 -4.82 -0.82 1.79
C GLN A 140 -5.10 0.12 2.97
N VAL A 141 -4.16 1.02 3.29
CA VAL A 141 -4.33 2.01 4.38
C VAL A 141 -5.52 2.93 4.09
N ARG A 142 -5.70 3.36 2.83
CA ARG A 142 -6.82 4.19 2.44
C ARG A 142 -8.17 3.50 2.67
N LEU A 143 -8.30 2.25 2.22
CA LEU A 143 -9.54 1.48 2.38
C LEU A 143 -9.88 1.22 3.85
N LEU A 144 -8.87 0.87 4.66
CA LEU A 144 -9.07 0.65 6.10
C LEU A 144 -9.44 1.94 6.85
N ASN A 145 -8.91 3.09 6.43
CA ASN A 145 -9.29 4.39 7.01
C ASN A 145 -10.72 4.82 6.68
N ILE A 146 -11.25 4.41 5.51
CA ILE A 146 -12.65 4.67 5.13
C ILE A 146 -13.59 3.85 6.04
N GLU A 147 -13.29 2.59 6.30
CA GLU A 147 -14.08 1.73 7.20
C GLU A 147 -14.01 2.20 8.67
N LEU A 148 -12.94 2.89 9.07
CA LEU A 148 -12.77 3.41 10.43
C LEU A 148 -13.57 4.70 10.71
N ARG A 149 -14.01 5.42 9.67
CA ARG A 149 -14.78 6.67 9.77
C ARG A 149 -16.25 6.41 10.06
#